data_AF-A0A841UK20-F1
#
_entry.id   AF-A0A841UK20-F1
#
_cell.length_a   1.000
_cell.length_b   1.000
_cell.length_c   1.000
_cell.angle_alpha   90.00
_cell.angle_beta   90.00
_cell.angle_gamma   90.00
#
_symmetry.space_group_name_H-M   'P 1'
#
loop_
_entity.id
_entity.type
_entity.pdbx_description
1 polymer ?
#
loop_
_entity_poly.entity_id
_entity_poly.type
_entity_poly.pdbx_seq_one_letter_code
_entity_poly.pdbx_strand_id
1 'polypeptide(L)'
;MPEISISNDLSDGRGVGLAPDQILNAVRFQLLEERKSGKPNKDELNDKISAKEGEIEENQSKIDKAKEQAKNRKREIDHWKQWFHSLPGTDRTEEQAKLDIEINWRGKEINAWQEEIGNLETKKWAIRHELEALKQQLLALEDGVYDRPIEEDPRLIHAIAAFEEAMATPK
;
A
#
# COMPACT_ATOMS: atom_id res chain seq x y z
N MET A 1 -8.31 34.37 12.50
CA MET A 1 -7.88 33.05 11.99
C MET A 1 -6.48 33.25 11.41
N PRO A 2 -5.45 32.51 11.84
CA PRO A 2 -4.18 32.56 11.13
C PRO A 2 -4.21 31.53 9.99
N GLU A 3 -4.02 32.01 8.77
CA GLU A 3 -3.81 31.20 7.59
C GLU A 3 -2.38 30.63 7.63
N ILE A 4 -2.25 29.31 7.53
CA ILE A 4 -0.95 28.67 7.34
C ILE A 4 -0.70 28.66 5.83
N SER A 5 0.16 29.56 5.35
CA SER A 5 0.68 29.51 3.99
C SER A 5 1.56 28.28 3.83
N ILE A 6 1.09 27.30 3.06
CA ILE A 6 1.92 26.19 2.58
C ILE A 6 2.72 26.72 1.39
N SER A 7 3.98 27.07 1.64
CA SER A 7 4.96 27.36 0.59
C SER A 7 5.31 26.04 -0.11
N ASN A 8 4.83 25.89 -1.34
CA ASN A 8 5.34 24.90 -2.29
C ASN A 8 6.65 25.44 -2.86
N ASP A 9 7.79 25.07 -2.26
CA ASP A 9 9.08 25.18 -2.95
C ASP A 9 9.62 23.77 -3.21
N LEU A 10 9.67 23.44 -4.50
CA LEU A 10 10.17 22.19 -5.04
C LEU A 10 11.68 22.33 -5.23
N SER A 11 12.47 21.77 -4.31
CA SER A 11 13.92 21.69 -4.48
C SER A 11 14.54 20.54 -3.66
N ASP A 12 15.21 19.65 -4.39
CA ASP A 12 16.24 18.70 -3.97
C ASP A 12 15.88 17.54 -3.02
N GLY A 13 15.43 16.42 -3.61
CA GLY A 13 16.13 15.12 -3.60
C GLY A 13 16.60 14.46 -2.29
N ARG A 14 16.27 14.99 -1.11
CA ARG A 14 16.45 14.34 0.20
C ARG A 14 15.07 14.27 0.82
N GLY A 15 14.61 13.07 1.13
CA GLY A 15 13.29 12.86 1.74
C GLY A 15 13.11 13.82 2.92
N VAL A 16 12.19 14.77 2.77
CA VAL A 16 11.85 15.73 3.82
C VAL A 16 11.01 14.98 4.84
N GLY A 17 11.68 14.19 5.68
CA GLY A 17 11.07 13.74 6.93
C GLY A 17 10.76 14.99 7.75
N LEU A 18 9.53 15.06 8.26
CA LEU A 18 9.15 16.11 9.21
C LEU A 18 10.16 16.15 10.37
N ALA A 19 10.50 17.34 10.84
CA ALA A 19 11.33 17.48 12.03
C ALA A 19 10.63 16.81 13.24
N PRO A 20 11.37 16.26 14.22
CA PRO A 20 10.78 15.51 15.32
C PRO A 20 9.64 16.25 16.06
N ASP A 21 9.77 17.57 16.22
CA ASP A 21 8.75 18.44 16.84
C ASP A 21 7.49 18.56 15.98
N GLN A 22 7.64 18.61 14.66
CA GLN A 22 6.52 18.59 13.72
C GLN A 22 5.77 17.26 13.76
N ILE A 23 6.49 16.14 13.90
CA ILE A 23 5.89 14.80 14.05
C ILE A 23 5.08 14.74 15.35
N LEU A 24 5.65 15.16 16.47
CA LEU A 24 4.97 15.17 17.77
C LEU A 24 3.70 16.04 17.73
N ASN A 25 3.78 17.24 17.15
CA ASN A 25 2.64 18.13 17.01
C ASN A 25 1.55 17.55 16.10
N ALA A 26 1.93 16.89 15.00
CA ALA A 26 0.99 16.23 14.10
C ALA A 26 0.24 15.09 14.80
N VAL A 27 0.96 14.24 15.55
CA VAL A 27 0.34 13.15 16.34
C VAL A 27 -0.63 13.74 17.37
N ARG A 28 -0.20 14.76 18.13
CA ARG A 28 -1.07 15.40 19.12
C ARG A 28 -2.32 16.00 18.49
N PHE A 29 -2.18 16.68 17.35
CA PHE A 29 -3.31 17.25 16.62
C PHE A 29 -4.28 16.16 16.14
N GLN A 30 -3.77 15.07 15.57
CA GLN A 30 -4.59 13.96 15.10
C GLN A 30 -5.39 13.33 16.25
N LEU A 31 -4.76 13.09 17.40
CA LEU A 31 -5.44 12.53 18.58
C LEU A 31 -6.51 13.49 19.13
N LEU A 32 -6.28 14.80 19.07
CA LEU A 32 -7.28 15.79 19.45
C LEU A 32 -8.48 15.77 18.51
N GLU A 33 -8.27 15.71 17.19
CA GLU A 33 -9.36 15.63 16.21
C GLU A 33 -10.16 14.31 16.37
N GLU A 34 -9.47 13.20 16.63
CA GLU A 34 -10.11 11.92 16.93
C GLU A 34 -11.02 12.02 18.16
N ARG A 35 -10.52 12.60 19.27
CA ARG A 35 -11.29 12.77 20.51
C ARG A 35 -12.43 13.79 20.37
N LYS A 36 -12.24 14.87 19.61
CA LYS A 36 -13.31 15.85 19.29
C LYS A 36 -14.46 15.22 18.51
N SER A 37 -14.15 14.23 17.68
CA SER A 37 -15.16 13.47 16.92
C SER A 37 -16.01 12.55 17.81
N GLY A 38 -15.64 12.41 19.09
CA GLY A 38 -16.35 11.60 20.08
C GLY A 38 -15.80 10.19 20.19
N LYS A 39 -16.23 9.49 21.25
CA LYS A 39 -15.88 8.09 21.49
C LYS A 39 -16.45 7.22 20.37
N PRO A 40 -15.62 6.46 19.63
CA PRO A 40 -16.11 5.63 18.53
C PRO A 40 -16.96 4.47 19.05
N ASN A 41 -17.88 3.99 18.21
CA ASN A 41 -18.65 2.79 18.49
C ASN A 41 -17.79 1.54 18.21
N LYS A 42 -17.72 0.63 19.18
CA LYS A 42 -16.93 -0.61 19.08
C LYS A 42 -17.38 -1.49 17.92
N ASP A 43 -18.70 -1.65 17.73
CA ASP A 43 -19.25 -2.51 16.69
C ASP A 43 -18.95 -1.93 15.30
N GLU A 44 -19.12 -0.61 15.13
CA GLU A 44 -18.75 0.07 13.88
C GLU A 44 -17.25 -0.05 13.55
N LEU A 45 -16.37 0.01 14.55
CA LEU A 45 -14.94 -0.20 14.35
C LEU A 45 -14.64 -1.64 13.91
N ASN A 46 -15.25 -2.63 14.57
CA ASN A 46 -15.10 -4.03 14.20
C ASN A 46 -15.61 -4.31 12.78
N ASP A 47 -16.75 -3.72 12.40
CA ASP A 47 -17.31 -3.83 11.05
C ASP A 47 -16.36 -3.24 10.00
N LYS A 48 -15.80 -2.05 10.27
CA LYS A 48 -14.82 -1.41 9.37
C LYS A 48 -13.53 -2.24 9.25
N ILE A 49 -13.02 -2.76 10.36
CA ILE A 49 -11.84 -3.63 10.39
C ILE A 49 -12.10 -4.88 9.52
N SER A 50 -13.23 -5.55 9.76
CA SER A 50 -13.61 -6.76 9.02
C SER A 50 -13.77 -6.48 7.52
N ALA A 51 -14.38 -5.35 7.15
CA ALA A 51 -14.51 -4.93 5.76
C ALA A 51 -13.13 -4.71 5.10
N LYS A 52 -12.20 -4.04 5.79
CA LYS A 52 -10.84 -3.78 5.28
C LYS A 52 -10.02 -5.06 5.14
N GLU A 53 -10.17 -6.01 6.08
CA GLU A 53 -9.57 -7.34 5.96
C GLU A 53 -10.11 -8.09 4.73
N GLY A 54 -11.43 -8.04 4.51
CA GLY A 54 -12.06 -8.57 3.30
C GLY A 54 -11.56 -7.94 1.99
N GLU A 55 -11.40 -6.61 1.96
CA GLU A 55 -10.82 -5.91 0.79
C GLU A 55 -9.38 -6.36 0.49
N ILE A 56 -8.57 -6.61 1.53
CA ILE A 56 -7.20 -7.12 1.39
C ILE A 56 -7.21 -8.53 0.78
N GLU A 57 -8.07 -9.41 1.28
CA GLU A 57 -8.21 -10.78 0.79
C GLU A 57 -8.69 -10.81 -0.66
N GLU A 58 -9.68 -9.99 -1.01
CA GLU A 58 -10.19 -9.88 -2.37
C GLU A 58 -9.09 -9.41 -3.35
N ASN A 59 -8.35 -8.37 -2.97
CA ASN A 59 -7.24 -7.87 -3.79
C ASN A 59 -6.11 -8.91 -3.91
N GLN A 60 -5.83 -9.66 -2.84
CA GLN A 60 -4.85 -10.74 -2.87
C GLN A 60 -5.27 -11.86 -3.85
N SER A 61 -6.55 -12.26 -3.82
CA SER A 61 -7.10 -13.24 -4.77
C SER A 61 -6.98 -12.78 -6.23
N LYS A 62 -7.26 -11.50 -6.50
CA LYS A 62 -7.07 -10.90 -7.84
C LYS A 62 -5.60 -10.93 -8.28
N ILE A 63 -4.67 -10.59 -7.38
CA ILE A 63 -3.23 -10.66 -7.65
C ILE A 63 -2.82 -12.08 -8.02
N ASP A 64 -3.26 -13.08 -7.26
CA ASP A 64 -2.87 -14.47 -7.48
C ASP A 64 -3.44 -15.01 -8.80
N LYS A 65 -4.67 -14.62 -9.15
CA LYS A 65 -5.27 -14.91 -10.46
C LYS A 65 -4.46 -14.30 -11.60
N ALA A 66 -4.11 -13.01 -11.51
CA ALA A 66 -3.31 -12.32 -12.53
C ALA A 66 -1.92 -12.94 -12.69
N LYS A 67 -1.28 -13.35 -11.58
CA LYS A 67 0.00 -14.08 -11.60
C LYS A 67 -0.10 -15.40 -12.34
N GLU A 68 -1.15 -16.19 -12.10
CA GLU A 68 -1.34 -17.47 -12.78
C GLU A 68 -1.64 -17.28 -14.28
N GLN A 69 -2.43 -16.26 -14.63
CA GLN A 69 -2.67 -15.91 -16.04
C GLN A 69 -1.37 -15.54 -16.77
N ALA A 70 -0.54 -14.67 -16.17
CA ALA A 70 0.76 -14.30 -16.72
C ALA A 70 1.69 -15.51 -16.88
N LYS A 71 1.70 -16.42 -15.90
CA LYS A 71 2.48 -17.66 -15.95
C LYS A 71 2.01 -18.57 -17.08
N ASN A 72 0.70 -18.70 -17.29
CA ASN A 72 0.15 -19.51 -18.39
C ASN A 72 0.53 -18.93 -19.76
N ARG A 73 0.46 -17.60 -19.94
CA ARG A 73 0.92 -16.99 -21.20
C ARG A 73 2.42 -17.16 -21.45
N LYS A 74 3.26 -17.12 -20.40
CA LYS A 74 4.68 -17.44 -20.53
C LYS A 74 4.90 -18.87 -21.03
N ARG A 75 4.17 -19.85 -20.48
CA ARG A 75 4.21 -21.24 -20.96
C ARG A 75 3.76 -21.37 -22.41
N GLU A 76 2.72 -20.65 -22.81
CA GLU A 76 2.28 -20.64 -24.21
C GLU A 76 3.33 -20.04 -25.14
N ILE A 77 4.00 -18.95 -24.74
CA ILE A 77 5.14 -18.39 -25.49
C ILE A 77 6.25 -19.44 -25.65
N ASP A 78 6.59 -20.16 -24.59
CA ASP A 78 7.62 -21.20 -24.64
C ASP A 78 7.22 -22.35 -25.56
N HIS A 79 5.94 -22.75 -25.55
CA HIS A 79 5.41 -23.73 -26.49
C HIS A 79 5.52 -23.25 -27.95
N TRP A 80 5.17 -22.00 -28.25
CA TRP A 80 5.34 -21.43 -29.59
C TRP A 80 6.79 -21.39 -30.04
N LYS A 81 7.71 -21.04 -29.13
CA LYS A 81 9.14 -21.10 -29.40
C LYS A 81 9.57 -22.54 -29.71
N GLN A 82 9.17 -23.52 -28.90
CA GLN A 82 9.52 -24.93 -29.13
C GLN A 82 8.98 -25.45 -30.47
N TRP A 83 7.71 -25.15 -30.78
CA TRP A 83 7.10 -25.46 -32.06
C TRP A 83 7.93 -24.89 -33.22
N PHE A 84 8.28 -23.60 -33.17
CA PHE A 84 9.09 -22.97 -34.21
C PHE A 84 10.46 -23.64 -34.37
N HIS A 85 11.13 -24.00 -33.27
CA HIS A 85 12.43 -24.68 -33.31
C HIS A 85 12.33 -26.12 -33.85
N SER A 86 11.15 -26.74 -33.81
CA SER A 86 10.92 -28.08 -34.36
C SER A 86 10.74 -28.10 -35.89
N LEU A 87 10.52 -26.93 -36.52
CA LEU A 87 10.30 -26.83 -37.95
C LEU A 87 11.61 -26.99 -38.77
N PRO A 88 11.52 -27.55 -40.00
CA PRO A 88 12.60 -27.48 -40.99
C PRO A 88 13.10 -26.05 -41.22
N GLY A 89 14.37 -25.90 -41.62
CA GLY A 89 14.99 -24.57 -41.79
C GLY A 89 14.32 -23.67 -42.83
N THR A 90 13.77 -24.26 -43.89
CA THR A 90 12.99 -23.56 -44.92
C THR A 90 11.72 -22.96 -44.32
N ASP A 91 10.96 -23.77 -43.60
CA ASP A 91 9.66 -23.41 -43.04
C ASP A 91 9.81 -22.40 -41.90
N ARG A 92 10.91 -22.44 -41.14
CA ARG A 92 11.23 -21.43 -40.12
C ARG A 92 11.34 -20.01 -40.70
N THR A 93 11.80 -19.88 -41.93
CA THR A 93 11.93 -18.55 -42.55
C THR A 93 10.55 -17.96 -42.86
N GLU A 94 9.62 -18.82 -43.29
CA GLU A 94 8.24 -18.42 -43.63
C GLU A 94 7.38 -18.20 -42.38
N GLU A 95 7.58 -19.01 -41.33
CA GLU A 95 6.76 -18.99 -40.10
C GLU A 95 7.26 -18.00 -39.03
N GLN A 96 8.40 -17.33 -39.23
CA GLN A 96 8.98 -16.39 -38.26
C GLN A 96 7.99 -15.26 -37.90
N ALA A 97 7.34 -14.68 -38.91
CA ALA A 97 6.38 -13.59 -38.70
C ALA A 97 5.20 -14.03 -37.81
N LYS A 98 4.78 -15.29 -37.92
CA LYS A 98 3.73 -15.86 -37.08
C LYS A 98 4.18 -16.00 -35.64
N LEU A 99 5.39 -16.53 -35.40
CA LEU A 99 5.96 -16.59 -34.07
C LEU A 99 6.01 -15.20 -33.40
N ASP A 100 6.47 -14.19 -34.13
CA ASP A 100 6.59 -12.83 -33.61
C ASP A 100 5.23 -12.24 -33.22
N ILE A 101 4.19 -12.47 -34.04
CA ILE A 101 2.81 -12.09 -33.69
C ILE A 101 2.38 -12.77 -32.39
N GLU A 102 2.56 -14.10 -32.31
CA GLU A 102 2.13 -14.93 -31.17
C GLU A 102 2.83 -14.55 -29.85
N ILE A 103 4.11 -14.19 -29.93
CA ILE A 103 4.88 -13.70 -28.79
C ILE A 103 4.42 -12.30 -28.39
N ASN A 104 4.25 -11.39 -29.35
CA ASN A 104 3.93 -9.99 -29.08
C ASN A 104 2.56 -9.85 -28.39
N TRP A 105 1.51 -10.48 -28.91
CA TRP A 105 0.18 -10.32 -28.31
C TRP A 105 0.11 -10.90 -26.89
N ARG A 106 0.74 -12.05 -26.63
CA ARG A 106 0.84 -12.62 -25.27
C ARG A 106 1.72 -11.79 -24.36
N GLY A 107 2.80 -11.23 -24.89
CA GLY A 107 3.67 -10.28 -24.17
C GLY A 107 2.88 -9.07 -23.68
N LYS A 108 1.99 -8.52 -24.51
CA LYS A 108 1.10 -7.42 -24.12
C LYS A 108 0.15 -7.81 -22.99
N GLU A 109 -0.45 -9.00 -23.03
CA GLU A 109 -1.32 -9.48 -21.94
C GLU A 109 -0.55 -9.68 -20.63
N ILE A 110 0.66 -10.26 -20.71
CA ILE A 110 1.54 -10.42 -19.54
C ILE A 110 1.83 -9.05 -18.91
N ASN A 111 2.20 -8.06 -19.72
CA ASN A 111 2.50 -6.72 -19.23
C ASN A 111 1.26 -6.08 -18.58
N ALA A 112 0.08 -6.21 -19.18
CA ALA A 112 -1.16 -5.68 -18.62
C ALA A 112 -1.47 -6.28 -17.23
N TRP A 113 -1.30 -7.59 -17.06
CA TRP A 113 -1.48 -8.21 -15.73
C TRP A 113 -0.38 -7.83 -14.74
N GLN A 114 0.85 -7.58 -15.19
CA GLN A 114 1.91 -7.09 -14.32
C GLN A 114 1.60 -5.68 -13.80
N GLU A 115 1.07 -4.80 -14.65
CA GLU A 115 0.58 -3.47 -14.24
C GLU A 115 -0.60 -3.58 -13.26
N GLU A 116 -1.57 -4.46 -13.55
CA GLU A 116 -2.70 -4.73 -12.66
C GLU A 116 -2.23 -5.21 -11.27
N ILE A 117 -1.27 -6.14 -11.21
CA ILE A 117 -0.66 -6.61 -9.96
C ILE A 117 -0.03 -5.44 -9.19
N GLY A 118 0.74 -4.58 -9.85
CA GLY A 118 1.36 -3.42 -9.21
C GLY A 118 0.33 -2.46 -8.61
N ASN A 119 -0.76 -2.20 -9.33
CA ASN A 119 -1.86 -1.37 -8.86
C ASN A 119 -2.58 -2.00 -7.65
N LEU A 120 -2.84 -3.31 -7.68
CA LEU A 120 -3.48 -4.04 -6.58
C LEU A 120 -2.59 -4.10 -5.34
N GLU A 121 -1.28 -4.30 -5.48
CA GLU A 121 -0.33 -4.26 -4.37
C GLU A 121 -0.30 -2.87 -3.71
N THR A 122 -0.32 -1.81 -4.52
CA THR A 122 -0.39 -0.42 -4.02
C THR A 122 -1.69 -0.16 -3.24
N LYS A 123 -2.83 -0.61 -3.77
CA LYS A 123 -4.13 -0.54 -3.07
C LYS A 123 -4.10 -1.31 -1.76
N LYS A 124 -3.58 -2.54 -1.77
CA LYS A 124 -3.46 -3.38 -0.56
C LYS A 124 -2.59 -2.72 0.50
N TRP A 125 -1.50 -2.04 0.10
CA TRP A 125 -0.66 -1.28 1.02
C TRP A 125 -1.42 -0.12 1.67
N ALA A 126 -2.18 0.66 0.89
CA ALA A 126 -3.00 1.74 1.42
C ALA A 126 -4.08 1.22 2.38
N ILE A 127 -4.80 0.15 2.00
CA ILE A 127 -5.83 -0.48 2.83
C ILE A 127 -5.24 -1.02 4.14
N ARG A 128 -4.02 -1.60 4.12
CA ARG A 128 -3.34 -2.05 5.34
C ARG A 128 -3.02 -0.90 6.29
N HIS A 129 -2.66 0.27 5.76
CA HIS A 129 -2.41 1.45 6.58
C HIS A 129 -3.70 1.94 7.26
N GLU A 130 -4.81 1.98 6.51
CA GLU A 130 -6.14 2.29 7.07
C GLU A 130 -6.58 1.27 8.13
N LEU A 131 -6.35 -0.02 7.86
CA LEU A 131 -6.66 -1.11 8.79
C LEU A 131 -5.89 -0.96 10.11
N GLU A 132 -4.60 -0.64 10.04
CA GLU A 132 -3.78 -0.42 11.24
C GLU A 132 -4.30 0.77 12.05
N ALA A 133 -4.65 1.87 11.38
CA ALA A 133 -5.25 3.03 12.06
C ALA A 133 -6.55 2.66 12.80
N LEU A 134 -7.43 1.87 12.17
CA LEU A 134 -8.66 1.38 12.82
C LEU A 134 -8.37 0.46 14.01
N LYS A 135 -7.37 -0.41 13.91
CA LYS A 135 -6.93 -1.28 15.03
C LYS A 135 -6.39 -0.48 16.21
N GLN A 136 -5.63 0.59 15.94
CA GLN A 136 -5.17 1.51 16.98
C GLN A 136 -6.33 2.26 17.65
N GLN A 137 -7.37 2.64 16.90
CA GLN A 137 -8.58 3.24 17.48
C GLN A 137 -9.36 2.26 18.35
N LEU A 138 -9.49 1.00 17.92
CA LEU A 138 -10.14 -0.03 18.72
C LEU A 138 -9.38 -0.28 20.03
N LEU A 139 -8.05 -0.39 19.97
CA LEU A 139 -7.22 -0.58 21.16
C LEU A 139 -7.34 0.61 22.12
N ALA A 140 -7.30 1.84 21.61
CA ALA A 140 -7.52 3.04 22.43
C ALA A 140 -8.92 3.05 23.08
N LEU A 141 -9.93 2.57 22.36
CA LEU A 141 -11.29 2.44 22.90
C LEU A 141 -11.36 1.42 24.05
N GLU A 142 -10.72 0.27 23.88
CA GLU A 142 -10.68 -0.82 24.87
C GLU A 142 -9.87 -0.45 26.11
N ASP A 143 -8.81 0.34 25.96
CA ASP A 143 -7.99 0.88 27.06
C ASP A 143 -8.67 2.03 27.82
N GLY A 144 -9.84 2.49 27.36
CA GLY A 144 -10.59 3.60 27.97
C GLY A 144 -9.91 4.95 27.78
N VAL A 145 -9.10 5.10 26.72
CA VAL A 145 -8.28 6.30 26.45
C VAL A 145 -9.16 7.53 26.22
N TYR A 146 -10.34 7.35 25.63
CA TYR A 146 -11.30 8.43 25.38
C TYR A 146 -11.90 9.04 26.66
N ASP A 147 -11.83 8.33 27.78
CA ASP A 147 -12.40 8.77 29.07
C ASP A 147 -11.35 9.47 29.97
N ARG A 148 -10.09 9.58 29.51
CA ARG A 148 -8.94 10.14 30.26
C ARG A 148 -8.43 11.44 29.61
N PRO A 149 -7.62 12.26 30.31
CA PRO A 149 -6.88 13.36 29.68
C PRO A 149 -6.05 12.90 28.48
N ILE A 150 -5.79 13.79 27.51
CA ILE A 150 -5.02 13.43 26.32
C ILE A 150 -3.55 13.17 26.63
N GLU A 151 -3.03 13.78 27.68
CA GLU A 151 -1.67 13.59 28.19
C GLU A 151 -1.43 12.15 28.69
N GLU A 152 -2.50 11.41 29.00
CA GLU A 152 -2.45 10.00 29.39
C GLU A 152 -2.65 9.03 28.21
N ASP A 153 -2.81 9.54 26.97
CA ASP A 153 -2.93 8.70 25.78
C ASP A 153 -1.61 7.97 25.52
N PRO A 154 -1.57 6.62 25.55
CA PRO A 154 -0.33 5.86 25.32
C PRO A 154 0.32 6.19 23.96
N ARG A 155 -0.50 6.53 22.95
CA ARG A 155 0.00 6.91 21.61
C ARG A 155 0.74 8.25 21.64
N LEU A 156 0.26 9.21 22.44
CA LEU A 156 0.95 10.48 22.65
C LEU A 156 2.21 10.30 23.49
N ILE A 157 2.15 9.49 24.55
CA ILE A 157 3.31 9.18 25.40
C ILE A 157 4.44 8.56 24.58
N HIS A 158 4.14 7.59 23.72
CA HIS A 158 5.13 6.99 22.83
C HIS A 158 5.72 8.01 21.84
N ALA A 159 4.90 8.91 21.29
CA ALA A 159 5.39 9.97 20.40
C ALA A 159 6.32 10.97 21.13
N ILE A 160 6.04 11.30 22.39
CA ILE A 160 6.91 12.13 23.23
C ILE A 160 8.24 11.41 23.48
N ALA A 161 8.21 10.14 23.87
CA ALA A 161 9.43 9.36 24.10
C ALA A 161 10.32 9.26 22.85
N ALA A 162 9.70 9.01 21.68
CA ALA A 162 10.44 8.98 20.40
C ALA A 162 11.02 10.34 20.03
N PHE A 163 10.31 11.43 20.31
CA PHE A 163 10.81 12.79 20.15
C PHE A 163 12.03 13.03 21.05
N GLU A 164 11.94 12.67 22.34
CA GLU A 164 13.03 12.83 23.30
C GLU A 164 14.27 12.02 22.89
N GLU A 165 14.11 10.78 22.43
CA GLU A 165 15.19 9.95 21.90
C GLU A 165 15.85 10.59 20.65
N ALA A 166 15.04 11.04 19.70
CA ALA A 166 15.54 11.71 18.49
C ALA A 166 16.31 13.00 18.81
N MET A 167 15.91 13.73 19.86
CA MET A 167 16.60 14.94 20.32
C MET A 167 17.85 14.65 21.15
N ALA A 168 17.90 13.49 21.81
CA ALA A 168 19.03 13.06 22.64
C ALA A 168 20.18 12.43 21.82
N THR A 169 19.94 12.04 20.57
CA THR A 169 20.98 11.46 19.71
C THR A 169 21.83 12.58 19.10
N PRO A 170 23.13 12.73 19.43
CA PRO A 170 23.97 13.75 18.81
C PRO A 170 24.21 13.40 17.32
N LYS A 171 24.14 14.43 16.46
CA LYS A 171 24.51 14.34 15.04
C LYS A 171 26.01 14.08 14.86
#